data_AF-A0A9P4K5H4-F1
#
_entry.id   AF-A0A9P4K5H4-F1
#
_cell.length_a   1.000
_cell.length_b   1.000
_cell.length_c   1.000
_cell.angle_alpha   90.00
_cell.angle_beta   90.00
_cell.angle_gamma   90.00
#
_symmetry.space_group_name_H-M   'P 1'
#
loop_
_entity.id
_entity.type
_entity.pdbx_description
1 polymer ?
#
loop_
_entity_poly.entity_id
_entity_poly.type
_entity_poly.pdbx_seq_one_letter_code
_entity_poly.pdbx_strand_id
1 'polypeptide(L)'
;SEARSYVRCRYLAYRYLYKGASMIDEEYKKSDGKPFMIYTPERINIMITSQQHIEEMDKALRRDLSLHAVAKDLIQPKHTLRGFVWKDQRGVEGTGFFRAIRNLLTANLPLLMPRISEAISSQFEIELQNNADFMEAALSFPEDVYVAAEIIRLLPKFIGPMAARFATRGHKSTFVLYDCLYPVIANRMRAKNQAPCVCREASQDNDAIQWLIDTVPKRENWSTERLVGEIVAVWYASIHTLATSMAYALIDLYSHPEYIEPLRREVEGPLFKKFQTTSEGLPEIDSFLKESTRLSYFESSFIRRQALRDYRFFDGTNVKKGSWVCVPYRSMLRDENTYPHALIFDGRRFLQLDHGNTPKSSSLSHHSSDWLVWGSGRITCPGRFYATLVLKLVIAHMVRNYDCELEPIEGNISFQWRSALIPKNTVTLRVKRHV
;
A
#
# COMPACT_ATOMS: atom_id res chain seq x y z
N SER A 1 -25.38 -26.24 -21.57
CA SER A 1 -24.20 -27.02 -21.97
C SER A 1 -22.97 -26.46 -21.27
N GLU A 2 -22.03 -27.32 -20.87
CA GLU A 2 -20.76 -26.94 -20.22
C GLU A 2 -19.94 -25.94 -21.04
N ALA A 3 -20.00 -26.04 -22.37
CA ALA A 3 -19.36 -25.09 -23.29
C ALA A 3 -19.86 -23.63 -23.11
N ARG A 4 -21.18 -23.42 -22.91
CA ARG A 4 -21.72 -22.06 -22.63
C ARG A 4 -21.24 -21.54 -21.27
N SER A 5 -21.06 -22.43 -20.30
CA SER A 5 -20.50 -22.08 -18.97
C SER A 5 -19.02 -21.69 -19.09
N TYR A 6 -18.22 -22.45 -19.82
CA TYR A 6 -16.79 -22.17 -20.02
C TYR A 6 -16.55 -20.83 -20.74
N VAL A 7 -17.26 -20.59 -21.85
CA VAL A 7 -17.15 -19.33 -22.60
C VAL A 7 -17.53 -18.14 -21.73
N ARG A 8 -18.61 -18.25 -20.94
CA ARG A 8 -19.01 -17.21 -19.98
C ARG A 8 -17.93 -16.98 -18.92
N CYS A 9 -17.33 -18.02 -18.35
CA CYS A 9 -16.25 -17.89 -17.37
C CYS A 9 -15.02 -17.19 -17.97
N ARG A 10 -14.62 -17.53 -19.21
CA ARG A 10 -13.50 -16.85 -19.88
C ARG A 10 -13.83 -15.39 -20.20
N TYR A 11 -15.05 -15.09 -20.64
CA TYR A 11 -15.50 -13.72 -20.83
C TYR A 11 -15.43 -12.90 -19.53
N LEU A 12 -15.96 -13.44 -18.43
CA LEU A 12 -15.88 -12.79 -17.11
C LEU A 12 -14.43 -12.61 -16.65
N ALA A 13 -13.58 -13.62 -16.87
CA ALA A 13 -12.17 -13.58 -16.53
C ALA A 13 -11.42 -12.42 -17.23
N TYR A 14 -11.62 -12.20 -18.52
CA TYR A 14 -10.99 -11.06 -19.21
C TYR A 14 -11.68 -9.72 -18.91
N ARG A 15 -13.00 -9.72 -18.71
CA ARG A 15 -13.73 -8.52 -18.28
C ARG A 15 -13.23 -7.99 -16.93
N TYR A 16 -12.75 -8.87 -16.05
CA TYR A 16 -12.13 -8.50 -14.78
C TYR A 16 -10.98 -7.51 -14.96
N LEU A 17 -10.23 -7.56 -16.06
CA LEU A 17 -9.11 -6.63 -16.29
C LEU A 17 -9.56 -5.16 -16.33
N TYR A 18 -10.77 -4.87 -16.82
CA TYR A 18 -11.24 -3.48 -16.98
C TYR A 18 -12.42 -3.12 -16.08
N LYS A 19 -13.06 -4.12 -15.45
CA LYS A 19 -14.25 -3.94 -14.59
C LYS A 19 -14.14 -4.67 -13.27
N GLY A 20 -12.95 -5.11 -12.85
CA GLY A 20 -12.79 -5.99 -11.70
C GLY A 20 -13.31 -5.39 -10.40
N ALA A 21 -13.09 -4.10 -10.15
CA ALA A 21 -13.66 -3.43 -8.98
C ALA A 21 -15.19 -3.40 -9.00
N SER A 22 -15.81 -2.98 -10.10
CA SER A 22 -17.27 -3.02 -10.24
C SER A 22 -17.84 -4.44 -10.16
N MET A 23 -17.15 -5.44 -10.72
CA MET A 23 -17.56 -6.84 -10.62
C MET A 23 -17.55 -7.34 -9.18
N ILE A 24 -16.56 -6.95 -8.37
CA ILE A 24 -16.49 -7.29 -6.95
C ILE A 24 -17.66 -6.67 -6.19
N ASP A 25 -17.97 -5.39 -6.43
CA ASP A 25 -19.10 -4.72 -5.79
C ASP A 25 -20.46 -5.34 -6.17
N GLU A 26 -20.65 -5.64 -7.46
CA GLU A 26 -21.87 -6.27 -7.98
C GLU A 26 -22.10 -7.65 -7.35
N GLU A 27 -21.05 -8.46 -7.25
CA GLU A 27 -21.16 -9.81 -6.66
C GLU A 27 -21.26 -9.77 -5.13
N TYR A 28 -20.59 -8.82 -4.45
CA TYR A 28 -20.74 -8.62 -3.00
C TYR A 28 -22.20 -8.32 -2.64
N LYS A 29 -22.86 -7.43 -3.38
CA LYS A 29 -24.28 -7.10 -3.15
C LYS A 29 -25.20 -8.31 -3.35
N LYS A 30 -24.87 -9.21 -4.30
CA LYS A 30 -25.66 -10.42 -4.56
C LYS A 30 -25.38 -11.55 -3.57
N SER A 31 -24.20 -11.55 -2.95
CA SER A 31 -23.77 -12.66 -2.11
C SER A 31 -24.42 -12.67 -0.73
N ASP A 32 -25.03 -11.55 -0.32
CA ASP A 32 -25.75 -11.41 0.96
C ASP A 32 -24.88 -11.89 2.14
N GLY A 33 -23.65 -11.39 2.19
CA GLY A 33 -22.68 -11.74 3.23
C GLY A 33 -22.04 -13.13 3.10
N LYS A 34 -22.38 -13.93 2.09
CA LYS A 34 -21.72 -15.22 1.81
C LYS A 34 -20.43 -15.06 0.99
N PRO A 35 -19.45 -15.97 1.12
CA PRO A 35 -18.30 -16.00 0.21
C PRO A 35 -18.72 -16.18 -1.25
N PHE A 36 -18.01 -15.54 -2.18
CA PHE A 36 -18.31 -15.61 -3.61
C PHE A 36 -17.05 -15.69 -4.46
N MET A 37 -17.20 -16.10 -5.73
CA MET A 37 -16.08 -16.28 -6.65
C MET A 37 -16.00 -15.14 -7.67
N ILE A 38 -14.77 -14.69 -7.94
CA ILE A 38 -14.44 -13.78 -9.02
C ILE A 38 -13.46 -14.48 -9.97
N TYR A 39 -13.86 -14.60 -11.22
CA TYR A 39 -13.02 -15.17 -12.28
C TYR A 39 -12.00 -14.12 -12.74
N THR A 40 -10.74 -14.51 -12.83
CA THR A 40 -9.65 -13.71 -13.40
C THR A 40 -8.97 -14.50 -14.52
N PRO A 41 -8.16 -13.89 -15.40
CA PRO A 41 -7.54 -14.61 -16.52
C PRO A 41 -6.68 -15.79 -16.09
N GLU A 42 -6.01 -15.67 -14.93
CA GLU A 42 -5.04 -16.64 -14.42
C GLU A 42 -5.62 -17.64 -13.43
N ARG A 43 -6.65 -17.23 -12.67
CA ARG A 43 -7.14 -18.00 -11.51
C ARG A 43 -8.56 -17.60 -11.10
N ILE A 44 -9.10 -18.33 -10.12
CA ILE A 44 -10.31 -17.93 -9.41
C ILE A 44 -9.89 -17.26 -8.10
N ASN A 45 -10.47 -16.11 -7.81
CA ASN A 45 -10.36 -15.43 -6.52
C ASN A 45 -11.63 -15.70 -5.73
N ILE A 46 -11.49 -16.20 -4.50
CA ILE A 46 -12.57 -16.42 -3.55
C ILE A 46 -12.59 -15.21 -2.62
N MET A 47 -13.70 -14.46 -2.66
CA MET A 47 -13.93 -13.31 -1.79
C MET A 47 -14.61 -13.79 -0.51
N ILE A 48 -13.95 -13.62 0.63
CA ILE A 48 -14.51 -13.88 1.95
C ILE A 48 -15.03 -12.58 2.56
N THR A 49 -16.22 -12.63 3.14
CA THR A 49 -17.03 -11.45 3.49
C THR A 49 -17.26 -11.29 4.98
N SER A 50 -17.02 -12.32 5.79
CA SER A 50 -17.28 -12.28 7.23
C SER A 50 -16.00 -12.26 8.07
N GLN A 51 -16.09 -11.65 9.25
CA GLN A 51 -15.00 -11.57 10.21
C GLN A 51 -14.47 -12.96 10.61
N GLN A 52 -15.35 -13.96 10.73
CA GLN A 52 -14.98 -15.34 11.05
C GLN A 52 -14.06 -15.94 9.97
N HIS A 53 -14.34 -15.70 8.69
CA HIS A 53 -13.47 -16.15 7.60
C HIS A 53 -12.11 -15.45 7.62
N ILE A 54 -12.09 -14.14 7.91
CA ILE A 54 -10.84 -13.36 7.98
C ILE A 54 -9.96 -13.88 9.12
N GLU A 55 -10.55 -14.15 10.28
CA GLU A 55 -9.83 -14.73 11.41
C GLU A 55 -9.33 -16.14 11.15
N GLU A 56 -10.13 -16.99 10.48
CA GLU A 56 -9.67 -18.32 10.08
C GLU A 56 -8.50 -18.22 9.09
N MET A 57 -8.60 -17.35 8.08
CA MET A 57 -7.54 -17.10 7.11
C MET A 57 -6.25 -16.60 7.78
N ASP A 58 -6.34 -15.77 8.82
CA ASP A 58 -5.19 -15.28 9.56
C ASP A 58 -4.56 -16.33 10.49
N LYS A 59 -5.37 -17.26 10.99
CA LYS A 59 -4.91 -18.41 11.80
C LYS A 59 -4.37 -19.55 10.93
N ALA A 60 -4.73 -19.60 9.65
CA ALA A 60 -4.29 -20.63 8.72
C ALA A 60 -2.76 -20.72 8.62
N LEU A 61 -2.25 -21.94 8.45
CA LEU A 61 -0.81 -22.13 8.32
C LEU A 61 -0.32 -21.55 6.98
N ARG A 62 0.87 -20.96 6.97
CA ARG A 62 1.47 -20.39 5.74
C ARG A 62 1.67 -21.41 4.62
N ARG A 63 1.80 -22.70 4.97
CA ARG A 63 1.87 -23.82 4.02
C ARG A 63 0.52 -24.14 3.35
N ASP A 64 -0.56 -23.55 3.86
CA ASP A 64 -1.92 -23.68 3.35
C ASP A 64 -2.27 -22.42 2.57
N LEU A 65 -2.23 -21.27 3.26
CA LEU A 65 -2.58 -19.96 2.73
C LEU A 65 -1.37 -19.02 2.87
N SER A 66 -0.79 -18.61 1.73
CA SER A 66 0.46 -17.84 1.71
C SER A 66 0.30 -16.45 1.11
N LEU A 67 0.70 -15.42 1.87
CA LEU A 67 0.88 -14.06 1.36
C LEU A 67 2.13 -13.93 0.47
N HIS A 68 3.22 -14.62 0.80
CA HIS A 68 4.47 -14.52 0.03
C HIS A 68 4.28 -15.04 -1.41
N ALA A 69 3.46 -16.08 -1.56
CA ALA A 69 3.12 -16.60 -2.88
C ALA A 69 2.31 -15.58 -3.71
N VAL A 70 1.38 -14.84 -3.07
CA VAL A 70 0.70 -13.71 -3.72
C VAL A 70 1.68 -12.60 -4.11
N ALA A 71 2.59 -12.20 -3.20
CA ALA A 71 3.56 -11.14 -3.49
C ALA A 71 4.47 -11.50 -4.66
N LYS A 72 4.94 -12.76 -4.73
CA LYS A 72 5.74 -13.27 -5.86
C LYS A 72 4.96 -13.25 -7.17
N ASP A 73 3.69 -13.63 -7.13
CA ASP A 73 2.84 -13.64 -8.32
C ASP A 73 2.51 -12.22 -8.81
N LEU A 74 2.26 -11.28 -7.89
CA LEU A 74 1.99 -9.87 -8.23
C LEU A 74 3.21 -9.13 -8.77
N ILE A 75 4.38 -9.32 -8.15
CA ILE A 75 5.58 -8.51 -8.42
C ILE A 75 6.46 -9.16 -9.48
N GLN A 76 6.41 -10.50 -9.62
CA GLN A 76 7.31 -11.26 -10.48
C GLN A 76 8.80 -10.92 -10.23
N PRO A 77 9.28 -10.92 -8.97
CA PRO A 77 10.55 -10.30 -8.57
C PRO A 77 11.77 -10.90 -9.26
N LYS A 78 11.72 -12.20 -9.62
CA LYS A 78 12.76 -12.86 -10.42
C LYS A 78 12.99 -12.13 -11.75
N HIS A 79 11.92 -11.61 -12.34
CA HIS A 79 11.95 -10.92 -13.61
C HIS A 79 12.08 -9.41 -13.44
N THR A 80 11.44 -8.81 -12.44
CA THR A 80 11.34 -7.35 -12.31
C THR A 80 12.39 -6.72 -11.39
N LEU A 81 13.00 -7.49 -10.49
CA LEU A 81 13.92 -7.01 -9.45
C LEU A 81 15.33 -7.62 -9.59
N ARG A 82 15.91 -7.62 -10.80
CA ARG A 82 17.28 -8.13 -11.09
C ARG A 82 17.53 -9.55 -10.54
N GLY A 83 16.56 -10.45 -10.68
CA GLY A 83 16.70 -11.83 -10.21
C GLY A 83 16.53 -12.02 -8.70
N PHE A 84 16.08 -10.98 -7.97
CA PHE A 84 15.79 -11.08 -6.55
C PHE A 84 14.62 -12.05 -6.29
N VAL A 85 14.80 -12.97 -5.35
CA VAL A 85 13.79 -13.98 -5.01
C VAL A 85 13.61 -14.10 -3.50
N TRP A 86 12.38 -13.92 -3.04
CA TRP A 86 11.96 -14.27 -1.68
C TRP A 86 11.92 -15.80 -1.50
N LYS A 87 12.50 -16.34 -0.43
CA LYS A 87 12.41 -17.69 0.11
C LYS A 87 11.16 -17.86 0.98
N ASP A 88 10.41 -18.94 0.78
CA ASP A 88 9.16 -19.21 1.54
C ASP A 88 9.37 -19.72 2.98
N GLN A 89 10.51 -19.47 3.63
CA GLN A 89 10.90 -20.06 4.92
C GLN A 89 10.72 -19.12 6.13
N ARG A 90 10.35 -19.69 7.27
CA ARG A 90 10.15 -18.97 8.55
C ARG A 90 11.49 -18.53 9.15
N GLY A 91 11.56 -17.29 9.63
CA GLY A 91 12.73 -16.76 10.37
C GLY A 91 13.83 -16.15 9.49
N VAL A 92 13.89 -16.59 8.23
CA VAL A 92 14.83 -16.15 7.19
C VAL A 92 14.35 -14.87 6.52
N GLU A 93 13.04 -14.77 6.24
CA GLU A 93 12.47 -13.64 5.50
C GLU A 93 11.45 -12.85 6.29
N GLY A 94 11.47 -11.54 6.07
CA GLY A 94 10.56 -10.59 6.68
C GLY A 94 10.88 -10.22 8.12
N THR A 95 11.66 -10.99 8.89
CA THR A 95 11.96 -10.67 10.31
C THR A 95 12.79 -9.41 10.45
N GLY A 96 13.86 -9.27 9.65
CA GLY A 96 14.66 -8.04 9.57
C GLY A 96 13.80 -6.86 9.10
N PHE A 97 13.11 -7.02 7.97
CA PHE A 97 12.17 -6.04 7.44
C PHE A 97 11.11 -5.58 8.45
N PHE A 98 10.42 -6.52 9.11
CA PHE A 98 9.41 -6.17 10.11
C PHE A 98 10.05 -5.47 11.30
N ARG A 99 11.26 -5.85 11.74
CA ARG A 99 11.94 -5.14 12.83
C ARG A 99 12.34 -3.72 12.40
N ALA A 100 12.92 -3.56 11.21
CA ALA A 100 13.31 -2.26 10.67
C ALA A 100 12.11 -1.34 10.49
N ILE A 101 11.04 -1.81 9.84
CA ILE A 101 9.90 -0.95 9.48
C ILE A 101 8.84 -0.89 10.58
N ARG A 102 8.49 -2.02 11.23
CA ARG A 102 7.44 -1.98 12.26
C ARG A 102 7.92 -1.34 13.56
N ASN A 103 9.18 -1.59 13.94
CA ASN A 103 9.70 -1.16 15.25
C ASN A 103 10.60 0.07 15.11
N LEU A 104 11.70 -0.01 14.34
CA LEU A 104 12.69 1.06 14.30
C LEU A 104 12.14 2.32 13.62
N LEU A 105 11.47 2.20 12.48
CA LEU A 105 10.83 3.35 11.83
C LEU A 105 9.82 4.02 12.75
N THR A 106 8.89 3.26 13.33
CA THR A 106 7.87 3.80 14.26
C THR A 106 8.51 4.52 15.45
N ALA A 107 9.52 3.90 16.09
CA ALA A 107 10.18 4.48 17.26
C ALA A 107 10.97 5.76 16.93
N ASN A 108 11.43 5.90 15.69
CA ASN A 108 12.21 7.06 15.24
C ASN A 108 11.38 8.10 14.49
N LEU A 109 10.06 7.94 14.33
CA LEU A 109 9.22 8.91 13.61
C LEU A 109 9.33 10.34 14.16
N PRO A 110 9.30 10.59 15.49
CA PRO A 110 9.51 11.94 16.02
C PRO A 110 10.85 12.57 15.61
N LEU A 111 11.91 11.77 15.52
CA LEU A 111 13.24 12.24 15.12
C LEU A 111 13.33 12.51 13.61
N LEU A 112 12.58 11.76 12.79
CA LEU A 112 12.51 11.95 11.35
C LEU A 112 11.57 13.08 10.93
N MET A 113 10.61 13.44 11.77
CA MET A 113 9.57 14.44 11.50
C MET A 113 10.10 15.74 10.88
N PRO A 114 11.16 16.40 11.41
CA PRO A 114 11.63 17.66 10.84
C PRO A 114 12.13 17.47 9.41
N ARG A 115 12.92 16.42 9.15
CA ARG A 115 13.45 16.10 7.82
C ARG A 115 12.34 15.75 6.83
N ILE A 116 11.30 15.04 7.26
CA ILE A 116 10.15 14.72 6.40
C ILE A 116 9.37 15.99 6.08
N SER A 117 9.16 16.86 7.07
CA SER A 117 8.43 18.13 6.89
C SER A 117 9.19 19.08 5.95
N GLU A 118 10.51 19.14 6.10
CA GLU A 118 11.40 19.87 5.20
C GLU A 118 11.40 19.27 3.80
N ALA A 119 11.48 17.94 3.66
CA ALA A 119 11.40 17.29 2.36
C ALA A 119 10.07 17.56 1.65
N ILE A 120 8.94 17.55 2.38
CA ILE A 120 7.63 17.92 1.81
C ILE A 120 7.66 19.38 1.36
N SER A 121 8.06 20.31 2.25
CA SER A 121 8.02 21.75 1.92
C SER A 121 8.96 22.09 0.77
N SER A 122 10.20 21.58 0.82
CA SER A 122 11.21 21.78 -0.19
C SER A 122 10.89 21.07 -1.50
N GLN A 123 10.29 19.88 -1.51
CA GLN A 123 9.95 19.22 -2.77
C GLN A 123 8.80 19.91 -3.51
N PHE A 124 7.84 20.50 -2.78
CA PHE A 124 6.84 21.40 -3.37
C PHE A 124 7.47 22.70 -3.94
N GLU A 125 8.61 23.13 -3.39
CA GLU A 125 9.33 24.34 -3.82
C GLU A 125 10.44 24.07 -4.87
N ILE A 126 11.00 22.86 -4.90
CA ILE A 126 12.18 22.44 -5.66
C ILE A 126 11.81 21.28 -6.59
N GLU A 127 10.70 21.37 -7.34
CA GLU A 127 10.59 20.49 -8.52
C GLU A 127 11.82 20.72 -9.42
N LEU A 128 12.78 19.77 -9.36
CA LEU A 128 13.96 19.52 -10.23
C LEU A 128 15.37 20.02 -9.82
N GLN A 129 15.93 19.74 -8.63
CA GLN A 129 17.39 19.98 -8.41
C GLN A 129 18.19 18.96 -7.57
N ASN A 130 17.86 17.66 -7.56
CA ASN A 130 18.77 16.63 -7.03
C ASN A 130 18.80 15.40 -7.94
N ASN A 131 20.01 14.80 -8.10
CA ASN A 131 20.37 13.67 -8.98
C ASN A 131 19.22 13.24 -9.90
N ALA A 132 19.06 13.97 -11.01
CA ALA A 132 17.93 13.84 -11.91
C ALA A 132 17.75 12.39 -12.36
N ASP A 133 18.84 11.69 -12.63
CA ASP A 133 18.83 10.30 -13.08
C ASP A 133 18.29 9.34 -11.99
N PHE A 134 18.73 9.51 -10.73
CA PHE A 134 18.22 8.69 -9.63
C PHE A 134 16.75 8.99 -9.34
N MET A 135 16.36 10.27 -9.32
CA MET A 135 14.97 10.68 -9.05
C MET A 135 14.02 10.26 -10.17
N GLU A 136 14.43 10.38 -11.43
CA GLU A 136 13.67 9.88 -12.57
C GLU A 136 13.53 8.35 -12.51
N ALA A 137 14.62 7.64 -12.23
CA ALA A 137 14.61 6.19 -12.09
C ALA A 137 13.74 5.73 -10.90
N ALA A 138 13.81 6.43 -9.78
CA ALA A 138 13.01 6.24 -8.57
C ALA A 138 11.51 6.34 -8.81
N LEU A 139 11.09 7.31 -9.62
CA LEU A 139 9.69 7.53 -9.98
C LEU A 139 9.22 6.56 -11.07
N SER A 140 10.08 6.23 -12.03
CA SER A 140 9.75 5.34 -13.17
C SER A 140 9.77 3.85 -12.80
N PHE A 141 10.64 3.46 -11.86
CA PHE A 141 10.85 2.07 -11.49
C PHE A 141 9.57 1.34 -11.05
N PRO A 142 8.73 1.91 -10.18
CA PRO A 142 7.50 1.26 -9.76
C PRO A 142 6.54 0.98 -10.93
N GLU A 143 6.44 1.90 -11.90
CA GLU A 143 5.64 1.71 -13.12
C GLU A 143 6.20 0.60 -14.01
N ASP A 144 7.53 0.57 -14.23
CA ASP A 144 8.20 -0.46 -15.01
C ASP A 144 7.97 -1.87 -14.42
N VAL A 145 8.05 -1.99 -13.09
CA VAL A 145 7.76 -3.24 -12.36
C VAL A 145 6.32 -3.67 -12.57
N TYR A 146 5.37 -2.73 -12.44
CA TYR A 146 3.94 -3.02 -12.60
C TYR A 146 3.62 -3.50 -14.02
N VAL A 147 4.04 -2.75 -15.05
CA VAL A 147 3.78 -3.07 -16.46
C VAL A 147 4.38 -4.43 -16.82
N ALA A 148 5.62 -4.68 -16.41
CA ALA A 148 6.28 -5.95 -16.72
C ALA A 148 5.65 -7.14 -16.00
N ALA A 149 5.33 -7.00 -14.71
CA ALA A 149 4.67 -8.07 -13.98
C ALA A 149 3.30 -8.40 -14.57
N GLU A 150 2.54 -7.39 -15.00
CA GLU A 150 1.23 -7.57 -15.63
C GLU A 150 1.33 -8.31 -16.97
N ILE A 151 2.30 -7.93 -17.83
CA ILE A 151 2.57 -8.63 -19.09
C ILE A 151 2.93 -10.10 -18.84
N ILE A 152 3.81 -10.37 -17.87
CA ILE A 152 4.23 -11.74 -17.53
C ILE A 152 3.04 -12.58 -17.05
N ARG A 153 2.14 -12.00 -16.25
CA ARG A 153 0.98 -12.71 -15.70
C ARG A 153 -0.06 -13.08 -16.75
N LEU A 154 -0.23 -12.24 -17.76
CA LEU A 154 -1.19 -12.46 -18.85
C LEU A 154 -0.67 -13.42 -19.93
N LEU A 155 0.66 -13.49 -20.12
CA LEU A 155 1.28 -14.33 -21.12
C LEU A 155 1.47 -15.78 -20.63
N PRO A 156 1.51 -16.76 -21.55
CA PRO A 156 1.95 -18.11 -21.22
C PRO A 156 3.34 -18.10 -20.58
N LYS A 157 3.54 -18.92 -19.54
CA LYS A 157 4.77 -18.93 -18.72
C LYS A 157 6.07 -19.10 -19.52
N PHE A 158 6.02 -19.75 -20.69
CA PHE A 158 7.20 -19.97 -21.54
C PHE A 158 7.64 -18.71 -22.31
N ILE A 159 6.74 -17.73 -22.52
CA ILE A 159 7.05 -16.45 -23.19
C ILE A 159 7.50 -15.38 -22.17
N GLY A 160 7.11 -15.55 -20.91
CA GLY A 160 7.34 -14.60 -19.81
C GLY A 160 8.74 -13.96 -19.77
N PRO A 161 9.85 -14.73 -19.84
CA PRO A 161 11.20 -14.16 -19.77
C PRO A 161 11.53 -13.20 -20.92
N MET A 162 11.09 -13.52 -22.14
CA MET A 162 11.33 -12.68 -23.31
C MET A 162 10.49 -11.41 -23.24
N ALA A 163 9.21 -11.54 -22.92
CA ALA A 163 8.30 -10.40 -22.79
C ALA A 163 8.70 -9.44 -21.66
N ALA A 164 9.17 -9.96 -20.53
CA ALA A 164 9.68 -9.16 -19.42
C ALA A 164 10.79 -8.19 -19.86
N ARG A 165 11.74 -8.67 -20.67
CA ARG A 165 12.89 -7.88 -21.13
C ARG A 165 12.48 -6.69 -22.01
N PHE A 166 11.42 -6.86 -22.81
CA PHE A 166 10.85 -5.77 -23.61
C PHE A 166 10.02 -4.82 -22.74
N ALA A 167 9.21 -5.36 -21.82
CA ALA A 167 8.32 -4.58 -20.97
C ALA A 167 9.04 -3.62 -20.01
N THR A 168 10.20 -4.03 -19.46
CA THR A 168 10.96 -3.21 -18.50
C THR A 168 11.89 -2.20 -19.16
N ARG A 169 11.79 -1.96 -20.48
CA ARG A 169 12.69 -1.08 -21.24
C ARG A 169 14.18 -1.43 -21.01
N GLY A 170 14.48 -2.73 -20.93
CA GLY A 170 15.83 -3.21 -20.60
C GLY A 170 16.24 -3.00 -19.13
N HIS A 171 15.28 -2.83 -18.22
CA HIS A 171 15.49 -2.61 -16.78
C HIS A 171 16.27 -1.34 -16.42
N LYS A 172 16.26 -0.29 -17.28
CA LYS A 172 17.07 0.92 -17.07
C LYS A 172 16.87 1.53 -15.67
N SER A 173 15.62 1.75 -15.24
CA SER A 173 15.28 2.30 -13.93
C SER A 173 15.77 1.41 -12.78
N THR A 174 15.58 0.10 -12.91
CA THR A 174 16.07 -0.89 -11.95
C THR A 174 17.60 -0.87 -11.87
N PHE A 175 18.31 -0.80 -12.99
CA PHE A 175 19.77 -0.75 -13.01
C PHE A 175 20.30 0.50 -12.33
N VAL A 176 19.79 1.68 -12.70
CA VAL A 176 20.19 2.96 -12.07
C VAL A 176 19.95 2.92 -10.56
N LEU A 177 18.78 2.48 -10.11
CA LEU A 177 18.50 2.37 -8.67
C LEU A 177 19.45 1.41 -7.95
N TYR A 178 19.68 0.22 -8.50
CA TYR A 178 20.58 -0.75 -7.90
C TYR A 178 22.02 -0.25 -7.86
N ASP A 179 22.50 0.34 -8.95
CA ASP A 179 23.89 0.78 -9.08
C ASP A 179 24.16 2.03 -8.22
N CYS A 180 23.16 2.88 -7.97
CA CYS A 180 23.25 3.97 -6.99
C CYS A 180 23.22 3.47 -5.53
N LEU A 181 22.35 2.51 -5.20
CA LEU A 181 22.19 2.02 -3.82
C LEU A 181 23.31 1.06 -3.39
N TYR A 182 23.85 0.28 -4.31
CA TYR A 182 24.89 -0.71 -4.03
C TYR A 182 26.12 -0.12 -3.32
N PRO A 183 26.80 0.95 -3.81
CA PRO A 183 27.97 1.48 -3.14
C PRO A 183 27.66 2.02 -1.74
N VAL A 184 26.49 2.64 -1.54
CA VAL A 184 26.05 3.13 -0.23
C VAL A 184 25.96 1.98 0.78
N ILE A 185 25.25 0.91 0.41
CA ILE A 185 25.07 -0.26 1.26
C ILE A 185 26.40 -1.00 1.47
N ALA A 186 27.21 -1.17 0.42
CA ALA A 186 28.51 -1.83 0.50
C ALA A 186 29.47 -1.10 1.46
N ASN A 187 29.47 0.23 1.43
CA ASN A 187 30.29 1.05 2.32
C ASN A 187 29.83 0.92 3.78
N ARG A 188 28.51 1.01 4.04
CA ARG A 188 27.95 0.84 5.40
C ARG A 188 28.21 -0.56 5.98
N MET A 189 28.09 -1.60 5.16
CA MET A 189 28.43 -2.97 5.57
C MET A 189 29.91 -3.13 5.91
N ARG A 190 30.81 -2.55 5.09
CA ARG A 190 32.26 -2.56 5.36
C ARG A 190 32.59 -1.86 6.68
N ALA A 191 32.05 -0.66 6.90
CA ALA A 191 32.24 0.08 8.15
C ALA A 191 31.78 -0.72 9.38
N LYS A 192 30.61 -1.37 9.31
CA LYS A 192 30.08 -2.23 10.38
C LYS A 192 30.97 -3.43 10.71
N ASN A 193 31.61 -4.03 9.71
CA ASN A 193 32.51 -5.17 9.89
C ASN A 193 33.88 -4.78 10.45
N GLN A 194 34.33 -3.53 10.20
CA GLN A 194 35.62 -3.01 10.64
C GLN A 194 35.57 -2.36 12.03
N ALA A 195 34.38 -1.98 12.52
CA ALA A 195 34.22 -1.36 13.84
C ALA A 195 34.55 -2.35 14.99
N PRO A 196 35.47 -2.02 15.92
CA PRO A 196 35.78 -2.87 17.06
C PRO A 196 34.54 -3.06 17.96
N CYS A 197 34.40 -4.25 18.55
CA CYS A 197 33.19 -4.71 19.26
C CYS A 197 32.70 -3.76 20.38
N VAL A 198 33.60 -2.93 20.92
CA VAL A 198 33.35 -2.00 22.04
C VAL A 198 32.84 -0.62 21.57
N CYS A 199 33.07 -0.25 20.30
CA CYS A 199 32.67 1.04 19.71
C CYS A 199 31.50 0.90 18.73
N ARG A 200 30.64 -0.13 18.88
CA ARG A 200 29.35 -0.21 18.18
C ARG A 200 28.35 0.79 18.77
N GLU A 201 28.79 2.04 18.95
CA GLU A 201 27.86 3.15 19.11
C GLU A 201 27.03 3.27 17.83
N ALA A 202 25.78 3.70 17.98
CA ALA A 202 24.81 3.80 16.91
C ALA A 202 25.46 4.46 15.68
N SER A 203 25.40 3.77 14.54
CA SER A 203 25.79 4.36 13.26
C SER A 203 25.15 5.76 13.16
N GLN A 204 25.92 6.77 12.73
CA GLN A 204 25.42 8.13 12.54
C GLN A 204 24.22 8.19 11.60
N ASP A 205 24.09 7.21 10.71
CA ASP A 205 22.97 7.05 9.78
C ASP A 205 21.74 6.48 10.49
N ASN A 206 20.76 7.35 10.81
CA ASN A 206 19.46 6.95 11.35
C ASN A 206 18.39 6.88 10.24
N ASP A 207 18.49 5.85 9.39
CA ASP A 207 17.59 5.65 8.26
C ASP A 207 17.24 4.18 8.01
N ALA A 208 16.28 3.94 7.10
CA ALA A 208 15.78 2.61 6.77
C ALA A 208 16.87 1.67 6.18
N ILE A 209 17.87 2.21 5.49
CA ILE A 209 18.97 1.42 4.95
C ILE A 209 19.80 0.87 6.11
N GLN A 210 20.17 1.73 7.05
CA GLN A 210 20.94 1.30 8.22
C GLN A 210 20.15 0.35 9.11
N TRP A 211 18.88 0.63 9.39
CA TRP A 211 18.03 -0.25 10.20
C TRP A 211 17.88 -1.64 9.58
N LEU A 212 17.80 -1.73 8.26
CA LEU A 212 17.75 -3.02 7.58
C LEU A 212 19.07 -3.78 7.75
N ILE A 213 20.23 -3.11 7.57
CA ILE A 213 21.56 -3.68 7.82
C ILE A 213 21.70 -4.18 9.27
N ASP A 214 21.12 -3.46 10.24
CA ASP A 214 21.21 -3.79 11.66
C ASP A 214 20.24 -4.88 12.12
N THR A 215 19.20 -5.13 11.34
CA THR A 215 18.19 -6.13 11.66
C THR A 215 18.35 -7.44 10.88
N VAL A 216 19.38 -7.55 10.02
CA VAL A 216 19.75 -8.82 9.38
C VAL A 216 19.90 -9.92 10.45
N PRO A 217 19.23 -11.08 10.28
CA PRO A 217 19.31 -12.15 11.27
C PRO A 217 20.76 -12.59 11.53
N LYS A 218 21.18 -12.67 12.80
CA LYS A 218 22.58 -13.03 13.18
C LYS A 218 23.09 -14.37 12.62
N ARG A 219 22.17 -15.27 12.25
CA ARG A 219 22.49 -16.59 11.67
C ARG A 219 22.60 -16.56 10.14
N GLU A 220 22.43 -15.39 9.54
CA GLU A 220 22.49 -15.19 8.10
C GLU A 220 23.44 -14.05 7.74
N ASN A 221 24.18 -14.25 6.66
CA ASN A 221 24.98 -13.21 6.04
C ASN A 221 24.29 -12.81 4.74
N TRP A 222 23.46 -11.77 4.80
CA TRP A 222 22.87 -11.20 3.58
C TRP A 222 23.96 -10.50 2.77
N SER A 223 24.02 -10.79 1.47
CA SER A 223 24.91 -10.08 0.56
C SER A 223 24.45 -8.63 0.37
N THR A 224 25.33 -7.77 -0.14
CA THR A 224 24.99 -6.39 -0.48
C THR A 224 23.85 -6.35 -1.51
N GLU A 225 23.88 -7.22 -2.52
CA GLU A 225 22.83 -7.31 -3.55
C GLU A 225 21.48 -7.70 -2.95
N ARG A 226 21.47 -8.60 -1.96
CA ARG A 226 20.25 -8.95 -1.23
C ARG A 226 19.68 -7.73 -0.51
N LEU A 227 20.51 -6.99 0.21
CA LEU A 227 20.09 -5.79 0.94
C LEU A 227 19.58 -4.68 0.01
N VAL A 228 20.24 -4.46 -1.13
CA VAL A 228 19.75 -3.54 -2.18
C VAL A 228 18.34 -3.98 -2.63
N GLY A 229 18.15 -5.26 -2.94
CA GLY A 229 16.85 -5.78 -3.38
C GLY A 229 15.74 -5.62 -2.33
N GLU A 230 16.07 -5.79 -1.04
CA GLU A 230 15.11 -5.55 0.05
C GLU A 230 14.74 -4.07 0.19
N ILE A 231 15.70 -3.14 0.07
CA ILE A 231 15.44 -1.69 0.10
C ILE A 231 14.59 -1.27 -1.10
N VAL A 232 14.90 -1.77 -2.29
CA VAL A 232 14.11 -1.52 -3.50
C VAL A 232 12.70 -2.10 -3.38
N ALA A 233 12.54 -3.27 -2.74
CA ALA A 233 11.23 -3.83 -2.45
C ALA A 233 10.43 -3.00 -1.44
N VAL A 234 11.08 -2.45 -0.41
CA VAL A 234 10.45 -1.52 0.55
C VAL A 234 9.95 -0.28 -0.17
N TRP A 235 10.78 0.29 -1.04
CA TRP A 235 10.43 1.44 -1.88
C TRP A 235 9.20 1.13 -2.73
N TYR A 236 9.25 0.06 -3.52
CA TYR A 236 8.14 -0.34 -4.40
C TYR A 236 6.83 -0.47 -3.63
N ALA A 237 6.87 -1.11 -2.46
CA ALA A 237 5.69 -1.34 -1.63
C ALA A 237 5.10 -0.06 -1.03
N SER A 238 5.89 1.00 -0.81
CA SER A 238 5.44 2.21 -0.13
C SER A 238 4.94 3.31 -1.08
N ILE A 239 5.59 3.50 -2.23
CA ILE A 239 5.43 4.73 -3.02
C ILE A 239 4.05 4.87 -3.68
N HIS A 240 3.59 3.85 -4.42
CA HIS A 240 2.35 3.95 -5.18
C HIS A 240 1.11 4.09 -4.30
N THR A 241 1.07 3.34 -3.19
CA THR A 241 -0.08 3.36 -2.28
C THR A 241 -0.23 4.72 -1.62
N LEU A 242 0.90 5.30 -1.17
CA LEU A 242 0.91 6.62 -0.55
C LEU A 242 0.53 7.73 -1.55
N ALA A 243 1.11 7.71 -2.76
CA ALA A 243 0.80 8.69 -3.80
C ALA A 243 -0.67 8.63 -4.23
N THR A 244 -1.22 7.42 -4.39
CA THR A 244 -2.62 7.24 -4.79
C THR A 244 -3.58 7.67 -3.68
N SER A 245 -3.30 7.29 -2.42
CA SER A 245 -4.08 7.75 -1.26
C SER A 245 -4.03 9.28 -1.12
N MET A 246 -2.88 9.90 -1.37
CA MET A 246 -2.77 11.36 -1.36
C MET A 246 -3.59 12.01 -2.47
N ALA A 247 -3.51 11.49 -3.71
CA ALA A 247 -4.28 12.03 -4.83
C ALA A 247 -5.78 12.00 -4.54
N TYR A 248 -6.32 10.87 -4.05
CA TYR A 248 -7.73 10.81 -3.64
C TYR A 248 -8.06 11.74 -2.48
N ALA A 249 -7.20 11.83 -1.45
CA ALA A 249 -7.43 12.75 -0.33
C ALA A 249 -7.50 14.22 -0.77
N LEU A 250 -6.66 14.64 -1.73
CA LEU A 250 -6.71 15.99 -2.30
C LEU A 250 -7.96 16.19 -3.17
N ILE A 251 -8.30 15.22 -4.01
CA ILE A 251 -9.54 15.27 -4.82
C ILE A 251 -10.76 15.41 -3.90
N ASP A 252 -10.84 14.59 -2.86
CA ASP A 252 -11.94 14.63 -1.89
C ASP A 252 -11.94 15.97 -1.13
N LEU A 253 -10.77 16.49 -0.72
CA LEU A 253 -10.67 17.73 0.05
C LEU A 253 -11.17 18.94 -0.74
N TYR A 254 -10.78 19.03 -2.01
CA TYR A 254 -11.18 20.15 -2.87
C TYR A 254 -12.52 19.93 -3.57
N SER A 255 -13.08 18.70 -3.52
CA SER A 255 -14.50 18.44 -3.83
C SER A 255 -15.43 18.80 -2.67
N HIS A 256 -14.89 18.87 -1.44
CA HIS A 256 -15.60 19.14 -0.20
C HIS A 256 -14.97 20.30 0.58
N PRO A 257 -15.02 21.54 0.04
CA PRO A 257 -14.33 22.70 0.61
C PRO A 257 -14.78 23.06 2.03
N GLU A 258 -15.95 22.58 2.48
CA GLU A 258 -16.45 22.73 3.85
C GLU A 258 -15.50 22.16 4.93
N TYR A 259 -14.62 21.22 4.57
CA TYR A 259 -13.63 20.66 5.51
C TYR A 259 -12.32 21.46 5.56
N ILE A 260 -12.00 22.28 4.57
CA ILE A 260 -10.71 23.00 4.49
C ILE A 260 -10.48 23.85 5.74
N GLU A 261 -11.47 24.67 6.14
CA GLU A 261 -11.32 25.58 7.27
C GLU A 261 -11.23 24.85 8.63
N PRO A 262 -12.05 23.82 8.94
CA PRO A 262 -11.81 22.95 10.09
C PRO A 262 -10.39 22.34 10.15
N LEU A 263 -9.89 21.80 9.03
CA LEU A 263 -8.56 21.22 8.98
C LEU A 263 -7.46 22.29 9.18
N ARG A 264 -7.63 23.48 8.57
CA ARG A 264 -6.74 24.62 8.74
C ARG A 264 -6.64 25.06 10.20
N ARG A 265 -7.77 25.22 10.88
CA ARG A 265 -7.81 25.57 12.31
C ARG A 265 -7.12 24.54 13.19
N GLU A 266 -7.23 23.25 12.87
CA GLU A 266 -6.52 22.19 13.59
C GLU A 266 -4.99 22.33 13.46
N VAL A 267 -4.50 22.65 12.26
CA VAL A 267 -3.05 22.78 11.99
C VAL A 267 -2.45 24.10 12.46
N GLU A 268 -3.25 25.16 12.58
CA GLU A 268 -2.84 26.44 13.19
C GLU A 268 -2.93 26.41 14.73
N GLY A 269 -3.64 25.42 15.28
CA GLY A 269 -3.88 25.25 16.70
C GLY A 269 -2.75 24.57 17.49
N PRO A 270 -2.93 24.40 18.81
CA PRO A 270 -1.94 23.76 19.68
C PRO A 270 -1.75 22.26 19.39
N LEU A 271 -2.73 21.60 18.77
CA LEU A 271 -2.65 20.18 18.41
C LEU A 271 -1.53 19.92 17.39
N PHE A 272 -1.26 20.86 16.48
CA PHE A 272 -0.17 20.72 15.53
C PHE A 272 1.21 20.76 16.17
N LYS A 273 1.42 21.64 17.16
CA LYS A 273 2.67 21.71 17.93
C LYS A 273 2.94 20.39 18.68
N LYS A 274 1.88 19.78 19.24
CA LYS A 274 1.98 18.44 19.84
C LYS A 274 2.33 17.41 18.78
N PHE A 275 1.63 17.39 17.66
CA PHE A 275 1.88 16.46 16.55
C PHE A 275 3.32 16.53 16.03
N GLN A 276 3.90 17.73 15.89
CA GLN A 276 5.29 17.91 15.45
C GLN A 276 6.33 17.27 16.40
N THR A 277 5.99 17.08 17.67
CA THR A 277 6.88 16.47 18.66
C THR A 277 6.57 15.00 18.93
N THR A 278 5.31 14.58 18.83
CA THR A 278 4.90 13.20 19.17
C THR A 278 4.59 12.33 17.95
N SER A 279 4.38 12.92 16.77
CA SER A 279 3.80 12.25 15.58
C SER A 279 2.36 11.74 15.79
N GLU A 280 1.65 12.23 16.82
CA GLU A 280 0.32 11.77 17.22
C GLU A 280 -0.67 12.95 17.32
N GLY A 281 -1.97 12.66 17.14
CA GLY A 281 -3.04 13.66 17.18
C GLY A 281 -3.52 14.07 15.78
N LEU A 282 -4.13 15.26 15.68
CA LEU A 282 -4.85 15.77 14.51
C LEU A 282 -6.12 14.97 14.17
N PRO A 283 -7.08 14.83 15.12
CA PRO A 283 -8.31 14.06 14.94
C PRO A 283 -9.15 14.47 13.72
N GLU A 284 -9.21 15.76 13.36
CA GLU A 284 -9.96 16.25 12.19
C GLU A 284 -9.34 15.72 10.90
N ILE A 285 -8.02 15.91 10.72
CA ILE A 285 -7.30 15.36 9.55
C ILE A 285 -7.39 13.83 9.54
N ASP A 286 -7.26 13.19 10.69
CA ASP A 286 -7.38 11.75 10.86
C ASP A 286 -8.74 11.23 10.36
N SER A 287 -9.83 11.85 10.82
CA SER A 287 -11.19 11.48 10.41
C SER A 287 -11.41 11.73 8.92
N PHE A 288 -10.96 12.88 8.41
CA PHE A 288 -11.07 13.23 7.00
C PHE A 288 -10.35 12.20 6.11
N LEU A 289 -9.09 11.88 6.43
CA LEU A 289 -8.30 10.91 5.69
C LEU A 289 -8.89 9.49 5.78
N LYS A 290 -9.48 9.12 6.93
CA LYS A 290 -10.20 7.85 7.05
C LYS A 290 -11.42 7.83 6.14
N GLU A 291 -12.21 8.88 6.09
CA GLU A 291 -13.38 8.92 5.21
C GLU A 291 -12.99 8.87 3.73
N SER A 292 -11.98 9.67 3.34
CA SER A 292 -11.41 9.62 1.99
C SER A 292 -10.92 8.23 1.64
N THR A 293 -10.15 7.59 2.54
CA THR A 293 -9.68 6.21 2.32
C THR A 293 -10.84 5.22 2.26
N ARG A 294 -11.93 5.43 3.01
CA ARG A 294 -13.09 4.53 3.04
C ARG A 294 -13.86 4.56 1.73
N LEU A 295 -14.12 5.76 1.22
CA LEU A 295 -14.82 5.94 -0.04
C LEU A 295 -13.87 5.69 -1.20
N SER A 296 -12.79 6.44 -1.31
CA SER A 296 -11.89 6.45 -2.46
C SER A 296 -10.73 5.45 -2.36
N TYR A 297 -10.96 4.27 -1.75
CA TYR A 297 -9.90 3.26 -1.62
C TYR A 297 -9.41 2.75 -2.99
N PHE A 298 -8.09 2.71 -3.16
CA PHE A 298 -7.45 2.39 -4.45
C PHE A 298 -7.51 0.91 -4.85
N GLU A 299 -7.98 0.00 -3.98
CA GLU A 299 -8.05 -1.45 -4.25
C GLU A 299 -9.37 -2.06 -3.77
N SER A 300 -10.15 -2.66 -4.66
CA SER A 300 -11.41 -3.33 -4.29
C SER A 300 -11.22 -4.70 -3.63
N SER A 301 -10.06 -5.33 -3.82
CA SER A 301 -9.73 -6.65 -3.30
C SER A 301 -8.43 -6.60 -2.48
N PHE A 302 -8.51 -6.89 -1.18
CA PHE A 302 -7.40 -6.74 -0.25
C PHE A 302 -7.16 -8.02 0.58
N ILE A 303 -6.12 -7.99 1.45
CA ILE A 303 -5.77 -9.09 2.38
C ILE A 303 -5.72 -10.46 1.69
N ARG A 304 -4.83 -10.56 0.71
CA ARG A 304 -4.78 -11.70 -0.20
C ARG A 304 -3.95 -12.86 0.37
N ARG A 305 -4.38 -14.10 0.12
CA ARG A 305 -3.60 -15.32 0.34
C ARG A 305 -3.76 -16.26 -0.84
N GLN A 306 -2.69 -16.92 -1.25
CA GLN A 306 -2.76 -17.99 -2.25
C GLN A 306 -2.84 -19.34 -1.55
N ALA A 307 -3.75 -20.19 -2.00
CA ALA A 307 -3.83 -21.57 -1.57
C ALA A 307 -2.67 -22.38 -2.18
N LEU A 308 -1.75 -22.87 -1.33
CA LEU A 308 -0.63 -23.72 -1.74
C LEU A 308 -1.02 -25.20 -1.88
N ARG A 309 -2.17 -25.56 -1.33
CA ARG A 309 -2.88 -26.83 -1.48
C ARG A 309 -4.38 -26.56 -1.37
N ASP A 310 -5.21 -27.56 -1.68
CA ASP A 310 -6.65 -27.46 -1.46
C ASP A 310 -6.92 -27.14 0.02
N TYR A 311 -7.81 -26.18 0.25
CA TYR A 311 -8.16 -25.66 1.56
C TYR A 311 -9.69 -25.57 1.67
N ARG A 312 -10.23 -25.81 2.88
CA ARG A 312 -11.66 -25.76 3.14
C ARG A 312 -11.91 -24.94 4.40
N PHE A 313 -12.74 -23.90 4.26
CA PHE A 313 -13.18 -23.07 5.38
C PHE A 313 -14.22 -23.78 6.26
N PHE A 314 -14.44 -23.27 7.46
CA PHE A 314 -15.38 -23.81 8.45
C PHE A 314 -16.81 -23.98 7.91
N ASP A 315 -17.26 -23.10 7.00
CA ASP A 315 -18.59 -23.11 6.37
C ASP A 315 -18.71 -24.11 5.20
N GLY A 316 -17.59 -24.76 4.86
CA GLY A 316 -17.50 -25.69 3.75
C GLY A 316 -17.04 -25.07 2.43
N THR A 317 -16.77 -23.75 2.37
CA THR A 317 -16.23 -23.07 1.20
C THR A 317 -14.88 -23.68 0.81
N ASN A 318 -14.80 -24.20 -0.42
CA ASN A 318 -13.62 -24.89 -0.93
C ASN A 318 -12.74 -23.96 -1.77
N VAL A 319 -11.44 -23.96 -1.50
CA VAL A 319 -10.43 -23.22 -2.23
C VAL A 319 -9.45 -24.19 -2.85
N LYS A 320 -9.37 -24.20 -4.18
CA LYS A 320 -8.43 -25.05 -4.90
C LYS A 320 -7.01 -24.51 -4.84
N LYS A 321 -6.03 -25.41 -4.85
CA LYS A 321 -4.62 -25.05 -4.99
C LYS A 321 -4.42 -24.08 -6.16
N GLY A 322 -3.71 -22.98 -5.92
CA GLY A 322 -3.41 -21.94 -6.90
C GLY A 322 -4.42 -20.78 -6.94
N SER A 323 -5.63 -20.98 -6.39
CA SER A 323 -6.62 -19.91 -6.22
C SER A 323 -6.20 -18.94 -5.12
N TRP A 324 -6.75 -17.73 -5.17
CA TRP A 324 -6.55 -16.74 -4.13
C TRP A 324 -7.79 -16.64 -3.25
N VAL A 325 -7.57 -16.42 -1.95
CA VAL A 325 -8.58 -15.92 -1.02
C VAL A 325 -8.30 -14.45 -0.79
N CYS A 326 -9.35 -13.62 -0.84
CA CYS A 326 -9.25 -12.17 -0.74
C CYS A 326 -10.44 -11.62 0.04
N VAL A 327 -10.33 -10.37 0.52
CA VAL A 327 -11.41 -9.63 1.18
C VAL A 327 -11.93 -8.55 0.21
N PRO A 328 -13.25 -8.47 -0.07
CA PRO A 328 -13.87 -7.46 -0.94
C PRO A 328 -13.99 -6.12 -0.19
N TYR A 329 -12.83 -5.59 0.19
CA TYR A 329 -12.69 -4.61 1.24
C TYR A 329 -13.41 -3.29 0.94
N ARG A 330 -13.30 -2.80 -0.30
CA ARG A 330 -14.00 -1.57 -0.73
C ARG A 330 -15.52 -1.71 -0.64
N SER A 331 -16.05 -2.90 -0.95
CA SER A 331 -17.50 -3.15 -0.84
C SER A 331 -17.94 -3.15 0.63
N MET A 332 -17.17 -3.81 1.51
CA MET A 332 -17.45 -3.83 2.96
C MET A 332 -17.40 -2.43 3.60
N LEU A 333 -16.42 -1.61 3.21
CA LEU A 333 -16.33 -0.22 3.70
C LEU A 333 -17.45 0.70 3.23
N ARG A 334 -18.16 0.30 2.17
CA ARG A 334 -19.29 1.03 1.58
C ARG A 334 -20.62 0.31 1.84
N ASP A 335 -20.65 -0.59 2.81
CA ASP A 335 -21.85 -1.34 3.21
C ASP A 335 -22.67 -0.52 4.22
N GLU A 336 -23.94 -0.27 3.89
CA GLU A 336 -24.90 0.47 4.73
C GLU A 336 -25.16 -0.21 6.08
N ASN A 337 -24.96 -1.54 6.18
CA ASN A 337 -25.09 -2.26 7.45
C ASN A 337 -23.97 -1.91 8.43
N THR A 338 -22.81 -1.46 7.93
CA THR A 338 -21.64 -1.11 8.76
C THR A 338 -21.46 0.40 8.90
N TYR A 339 -21.75 1.15 7.83
CA TYR A 339 -21.60 2.59 7.75
C TYR A 339 -22.92 3.22 7.29
N PRO A 340 -23.72 3.83 8.17
CA PRO A 340 -24.95 4.51 7.76
C PRO A 340 -24.67 5.63 6.76
N HIS A 341 -25.47 5.73 5.71
CA HIS A 341 -25.22 6.62 4.57
C HIS A 341 -23.82 6.38 3.98
N ALA A 342 -23.50 5.10 3.72
CA ALA A 342 -22.17 4.61 3.38
C ALA A 342 -21.59 5.29 2.14
N LEU A 343 -22.41 5.77 1.22
CA LEU A 343 -21.93 6.42 -0.01
C LEU A 343 -21.83 7.94 0.09
N ILE A 344 -22.29 8.55 1.19
CA ILE A 344 -22.14 9.98 1.44
C ILE A 344 -20.77 10.22 2.10
N PHE A 345 -20.03 11.19 1.57
CA PHE A 345 -18.78 11.63 2.19
C PHE A 345 -19.08 12.44 3.44
N ASP A 346 -18.66 11.91 4.60
CA ASP A 346 -18.65 12.64 5.86
C ASP A 346 -17.24 12.63 6.45
N GLY A 347 -16.48 13.69 6.20
CA GLY A 347 -15.11 13.86 6.71
C GLY A 347 -15.00 13.83 8.23
N ARG A 348 -16.11 14.00 8.96
CA ARG A 348 -16.19 13.96 10.43
C ARG A 348 -16.76 12.65 10.97
N ARG A 349 -17.04 11.66 10.10
CA ARG A 349 -17.63 10.35 10.46
C ARG A 349 -16.88 9.65 11.59
N PHE A 350 -15.56 9.79 11.65
CA PHE A 350 -14.72 9.13 12.65
C PHE A 350 -14.34 10.03 13.84
N LEU A 351 -14.90 11.23 13.93
CA LEU A 351 -14.77 12.11 15.11
C LEU A 351 -15.78 11.78 16.20
N GLN A 352 -16.87 11.10 15.85
CA GLN A 352 -17.98 10.89 16.77
C GLN A 352 -17.52 10.05 17.97
N LEU A 353 -17.51 10.69 19.14
CA LEU A 353 -17.55 10.01 20.45
C LEU A 353 -18.96 9.44 20.59
N ASP A 354 -19.18 8.22 20.08
CA ASP A 354 -20.54 7.70 20.06
C ASP A 354 -21.02 7.23 21.44
N HIS A 355 -22.31 7.40 21.68
CA HIS A 355 -23.02 7.23 22.94
C HIS A 355 -22.93 5.79 23.48
N GLY A 356 -21.88 5.47 24.23
CA GLY A 356 -21.90 4.37 25.20
C GLY A 356 -21.23 3.05 24.80
N ASN A 357 -20.59 2.93 23.63
CA ASN A 357 -19.71 1.80 23.31
C ASN A 357 -18.44 2.30 22.64
N THR A 358 -17.29 1.99 23.26
CA THR A 358 -15.89 2.25 22.86
C THR A 358 -15.64 3.18 21.66
N PRO A 359 -14.89 4.30 21.82
CA PRO A 359 -14.62 5.21 20.72
C PRO A 359 -14.02 4.48 19.50
N LYS A 360 -14.65 4.59 18.33
CA LYS A 360 -13.98 4.31 17.06
C LYS A 360 -12.87 5.34 16.95
N SER A 361 -11.62 4.93 17.21
CA SER A 361 -10.48 5.85 17.19
C SER A 361 -10.46 6.61 15.86
N SER A 362 -10.46 7.95 15.92
CA SER A 362 -10.28 8.80 14.74
C SER A 362 -8.95 8.52 14.07
N SER A 363 -7.94 8.04 14.83
CA SER A 363 -6.62 7.74 14.30
C SER A 363 -6.67 6.91 13.03
N LEU A 364 -6.15 7.47 11.94
CA LEU A 364 -6.03 6.79 10.66
C LEU A 364 -5.18 5.53 10.81
N SER A 365 -4.14 5.57 11.64
CA SER A 365 -3.22 4.45 11.92
C SER A 365 -3.81 3.34 12.79
N HIS A 366 -5.01 3.53 13.35
CA HIS A 366 -5.71 2.53 14.14
C HIS A 366 -5.97 1.28 13.29
N HIS A 367 -6.04 0.12 13.94
CA HIS A 367 -6.36 -1.15 13.29
C HIS A 367 -7.38 -1.87 14.16
N SER A 368 -8.52 -2.21 13.55
CA SER A 368 -9.61 -2.97 14.16
C SER A 368 -10.22 -3.94 13.14
N SER A 369 -11.08 -4.84 13.59
CA SER A 369 -11.88 -5.72 12.70
C SER A 369 -12.67 -4.94 11.66
N ASP A 370 -13.10 -3.73 12.02
CA ASP A 370 -14.00 -2.90 11.21
C ASP A 370 -13.21 -1.90 10.34
N TRP A 371 -11.88 -1.83 10.52
CA TRP A 371 -10.97 -0.96 9.80
C TRP A 371 -9.72 -1.73 9.32
N LEU A 372 -9.91 -2.45 8.22
CA LEU A 372 -8.90 -3.35 7.65
C LEU A 372 -7.99 -2.71 6.57
N VAL A 373 -7.95 -1.37 6.46
CA VAL A 373 -7.09 -0.62 5.48
C VAL A 373 -5.65 -1.07 5.61
N TRP A 374 -5.21 -1.29 6.85
CA TRP A 374 -3.85 -1.68 7.15
C TRP A 374 -3.63 -3.19 7.13
N GLY A 375 -4.59 -3.99 6.67
CA GLY A 375 -4.51 -5.45 6.72
C GLY A 375 -5.16 -6.03 7.97
N SER A 376 -4.86 -7.31 8.26
CA SER A 376 -5.45 -8.05 9.37
C SER A 376 -4.42 -8.93 10.10
N GLY A 377 -4.73 -9.20 11.37
CA GLY A 377 -4.03 -10.16 12.21
C GLY A 377 -2.53 -9.89 12.34
N ARG A 378 -1.70 -10.91 12.12
CA ARG A 378 -0.24 -10.80 12.25
C ARG A 378 0.43 -10.04 11.11
N ILE A 379 -0.33 -9.76 10.04
CA ILE A 379 0.17 -9.16 8.80
C ILE A 379 -0.46 -7.77 8.59
N THR A 380 -0.60 -7.01 9.68
CA THR A 380 -0.86 -5.57 9.61
C THR A 380 0.33 -4.83 9.00
N CYS A 381 0.05 -3.82 8.17
CA CYS A 381 1.00 -2.94 7.52
C CYS A 381 2.00 -2.39 8.54
N PRO A 382 3.30 -2.68 8.37
CA PRO A 382 4.32 -2.19 9.29
C PRO A 382 4.56 -0.68 9.12
N GLY A 383 4.32 -0.12 7.94
CA GLY A 383 4.54 1.30 7.63
C GLY A 383 3.36 2.23 7.92
N ARG A 384 2.27 1.74 8.54
CA ARG A 384 1.02 2.53 8.69
C ARG A 384 1.19 3.86 9.44
N PHE A 385 2.08 3.90 10.44
CA PHE A 385 2.35 5.11 11.21
C PHE A 385 3.10 6.15 10.36
N TYR A 386 4.09 5.70 9.60
CA TYR A 386 4.80 6.56 8.64
C TYR A 386 3.88 7.05 7.53
N ALA A 387 3.07 6.18 6.92
CA ALA A 387 2.12 6.58 5.89
C ALA A 387 1.11 7.61 6.42
N THR A 388 0.54 7.35 7.60
CA THR A 388 -0.37 8.30 8.28
C THR A 388 0.32 9.64 8.54
N LEU A 389 1.57 9.61 9.02
CA LEU A 389 2.35 10.82 9.26
C LEU A 389 2.52 11.65 7.99
N VAL A 390 2.96 11.03 6.89
CA VAL A 390 3.20 11.73 5.62
C VAL A 390 1.89 12.28 5.05
N LEU A 391 0.81 11.49 5.06
CA LEU A 391 -0.51 11.94 4.60
C LEU A 391 -0.96 13.19 5.37
N LYS A 392 -0.83 13.18 6.71
CA LYS A 392 -1.17 14.33 7.56
C LYS A 392 -0.32 15.56 7.27
N LEU A 393 1.00 15.38 7.13
CA LEU A 393 1.92 16.49 6.87
C LEU A 393 1.63 17.16 5.53
N VAL A 394 1.33 16.39 4.48
CA VAL A 394 0.98 16.95 3.18
C VAL A 394 -0.36 17.67 3.24
N ILE A 395 -1.41 17.09 3.84
CA ILE A 395 -2.70 17.80 4.00
C ILE A 395 -2.52 19.08 4.80
N ALA A 396 -1.77 19.03 5.91
CA ALA A 396 -1.45 20.20 6.72
C ALA A 396 -0.69 21.27 5.94
N HIS A 397 0.28 20.86 5.11
CA HIS A 397 1.03 21.77 4.25
C HIS A 397 0.13 22.41 3.18
N MET A 398 -0.77 21.62 2.57
CA MET A 398 -1.71 22.11 1.54
C MET A 398 -2.68 23.15 2.11
N VAL A 399 -3.40 22.84 3.19
CA VAL A 399 -4.42 23.75 3.74
C VAL A 399 -3.84 25.03 4.34
N ARG A 400 -2.57 24.99 4.78
CA ARG A 400 -1.87 26.12 5.41
C ARG A 400 -1.22 27.07 4.40
N ASN A 401 -0.77 26.58 3.26
CA ASN A 401 0.09 27.37 2.36
C ASN A 401 -0.49 27.60 0.97
N TYR A 402 -1.60 26.94 0.62
CA TYR A 402 -2.17 27.01 -0.72
C TYR A 402 -3.68 27.16 -0.73
N ASP A 403 -4.16 27.99 -1.64
CA ASP A 403 -5.51 27.99 -2.15
C ASP A 403 -5.53 27.14 -3.41
N CYS A 404 -6.25 26.02 -3.39
CA CYS A 404 -6.38 25.18 -4.56
C CYS A 404 -7.83 25.09 -5.02
N GLU A 405 -8.01 24.90 -6.32
CA GLU A 405 -9.30 24.74 -6.96
C GLU A 405 -9.25 23.51 -7.86
N LEU A 406 -10.16 22.57 -7.62
CA LEU A 406 -10.31 21.39 -8.44
C LEU A 406 -11.04 21.76 -9.74
N GLU A 407 -10.45 21.45 -10.89
CA GLU A 407 -11.15 21.66 -12.16
C GLU A 407 -12.37 20.75 -12.27
N PRO A 408 -13.42 21.16 -13.03
CA PRO A 408 -14.59 20.33 -13.24
C PRO A 408 -14.22 18.92 -13.72
N ILE A 409 -14.64 17.91 -12.96
CA ILE A 409 -14.36 16.52 -13.30
C ILE A 409 -15.41 16.03 -14.31
N GLU A 410 -14.96 15.63 -15.50
CA GLU A 410 -15.81 14.93 -16.46
C GLU A 410 -15.79 13.40 -16.24
N GLY A 411 -16.92 12.85 -15.81
CA GLY A 411 -17.10 11.41 -15.62
C GLY A 411 -16.40 10.85 -14.38
N ASN A 412 -15.87 9.62 -14.47
CA ASN A 412 -15.22 8.96 -13.32
C ASN A 412 -13.84 9.55 -13.04
N ILE A 413 -13.53 9.80 -11.75
CA ILE A 413 -12.21 10.25 -11.26
C ILE A 413 -11.09 9.22 -11.43
N SER A 414 -11.45 7.95 -11.65
CA SER A 414 -10.50 6.84 -11.72
C SER A 414 -10.73 5.94 -12.93
N PHE A 415 -9.66 5.29 -13.38
CA PHE A 415 -9.73 4.16 -14.28
C PHE A 415 -9.58 2.86 -13.47
N GLN A 416 -10.24 1.80 -13.93
CA GLN A 416 -10.17 0.50 -13.30
C GLN A 416 -9.20 -0.39 -14.06
N TRP A 417 -8.28 -1.00 -13.34
CA TRP A 417 -7.49 -2.12 -13.84
C TRP A 417 -7.48 -3.26 -12.81
N ARG A 418 -8.06 -4.40 -13.17
CA ARG A 418 -8.33 -5.49 -12.23
C ARG A 418 -9.13 -4.98 -11.03
N SER A 419 -8.61 -5.14 -9.82
CA SER A 419 -9.19 -4.62 -8.58
C SER A 419 -8.74 -3.19 -8.25
N ALA A 420 -7.73 -2.66 -8.95
CA ALA A 420 -7.21 -1.33 -8.68
C ALA A 420 -8.11 -0.23 -9.27
N LEU A 421 -8.25 0.86 -8.52
CA LEU A 421 -8.87 2.11 -8.96
C LEU A 421 -7.79 3.19 -8.93
N ILE A 422 -7.30 3.56 -10.09
CA ILE A 422 -6.18 4.49 -10.23
C ILE A 422 -6.73 5.86 -10.65
N PRO A 423 -6.41 6.96 -9.94
CA PRO A 423 -6.80 8.31 -10.32
C PRO A 423 -6.41 8.61 -11.76
N LYS A 424 -7.29 9.26 -12.51
CA LYS A 424 -6.97 9.67 -13.88
C LYS A 424 -6.05 10.89 -13.86
N ASN A 425 -5.12 10.93 -14.81
CA ASN A 425 -4.29 12.10 -15.09
C ASN A 425 -5.07 13.30 -15.67
N THR A 426 -6.36 13.11 -15.98
CA THR A 426 -7.26 14.19 -16.41
C THR A 426 -7.85 14.98 -15.24
N VAL A 427 -7.62 14.55 -13.99
CA VAL A 427 -8.07 15.28 -12.81
C VAL A 427 -6.99 16.31 -12.45
N THR A 428 -7.32 17.58 -12.66
CA THR A 428 -6.37 18.69 -12.47
C THR A 428 -6.74 19.51 -11.24
N LEU A 429 -5.75 19.77 -10.38
CA LEU A 429 -5.85 20.68 -9.25
C LEU A 429 -5.04 21.93 -9.56
N ARG A 430 -5.69 23.10 -9.66
CA ARG A 430 -5.00 24.38 -9.79
C ARG A 430 -4.55 24.84 -8.41
N VAL A 431 -3.26 25.14 -8.26
CA VAL A 431 -2.65 25.46 -6.97
C VAL A 431 -2.15 26.90 -6.99
N LYS A 432 -2.56 27.71 -6.02
CA LYS A 432 -2.09 29.07 -5.80
C LYS A 432 -1.53 29.21 -4.39
N ARG A 433 -0.28 29.66 -4.27
CA ARG A 433 0.36 29.87 -2.96
C ARG A 433 -0.27 31.05 -2.22
N HIS A 434 -0.44 30.92 -0.91
CA HIS A 434 -0.70 32.05 -0.02
C HIS A 434 0.50 32.99 -0.06
N VAL A 435 0.26 34.26 -0.40
CA VAL A 435 1.29 35.30 -0.42
C VAL A 435 1.49 35.85 0.98
#